data_AF-A0A1S3I886-F1
#
_entry.id   AF-A0A1S3I886-F1
#
_cell.length_a   1.000
_cell.length_b   1.000
_cell.length_c   1.000
_cell.angle_alpha   90.00
_cell.angle_beta   90.00
_cell.angle_gamma   90.00
#
_symmetry.space_group_name_H-M   'P 1'
#
loop_
_entity.id
_entity.type
_entity.pdbx_description
1 polymer ?
#
loop_
_entity_poly.entity_id
_entity_poly.type
_entity_poly.pdbx_seq_one_letter_code
_entity_poly.pdbx_strand_id
1 'polypeptide(L)'
;MDKQELAEQIKKKIEEYTTDHENWKVVKKGKDVTVYCRSSTEFQGNIYKAEGTVDAKPEKVFEYVEPKPDGLRPKWDKAIKAVDTIEKIEEGLSVMRTCTHSAAMGLISPRDFLDLCLTVKNENSICTVAGSIEHPDCPVEPKYVRGTNHPCGICCFRIDG
;
A
#
# COMPACT_ATOMS: atom_id res chain seq x y z
N MET A 1 6.39 19.98 3.64
CA MET A 1 7.15 18.91 4.30
C MET A 1 8.06 18.31 3.26
N ASP A 2 9.30 18.01 3.65
CA ASP A 2 10.25 17.37 2.76
C ASP A 2 9.78 15.94 2.42
N LYS A 3 10.03 15.45 1.21
CA LYS A 3 9.53 14.14 0.77
C LYS A 3 10.24 13.02 1.54
N GLN A 4 11.52 13.15 1.81
CA GLN A 4 12.28 12.18 2.57
C GLN A 4 11.81 12.14 4.03
N GLU A 5 11.57 13.31 4.64
CA GLU A 5 10.98 13.37 5.98
C GLU A 5 9.60 12.68 6.06
N LEU A 6 8.72 12.92 5.08
CA LEU A 6 7.43 12.25 4.98
C LEU A 6 7.59 10.72 4.83
N ALA A 7 8.51 10.29 3.96
CA ALA A 7 8.77 8.86 3.75
C ALA A 7 9.22 8.16 5.03
N GLU A 8 10.11 8.78 5.83
CA GLU A 8 10.55 8.24 7.11
C GLU A 8 9.41 8.22 8.16
N GLN A 9 8.54 9.23 8.19
CA GLN A 9 7.36 9.21 9.07
C GLN A 9 6.40 8.08 8.71
N ILE A 10 6.13 7.88 7.41
CA ILE A 10 5.29 6.77 6.91
C ILE A 10 5.92 5.44 7.30
N LYS A 11 7.22 5.25 7.04
CA LYS A 11 7.95 4.03 7.38
C LYS A 11 7.84 3.69 8.86
N LYS A 12 8.12 4.64 9.75
CA LYS A 12 7.98 4.46 11.21
C LYS A 12 6.56 4.03 11.58
N LYS A 13 5.54 4.59 10.92
CA LYS A 13 4.15 4.23 11.17
C LYS A 13 3.83 2.79 10.77
N ILE A 14 4.41 2.30 9.68
CA ILE A 14 4.29 0.89 9.27
C ILE A 14 5.04 -0.04 10.22
N GLU A 15 6.20 0.36 10.72
CA GLU A 15 6.92 -0.37 11.78
C GLU A 15 6.06 -0.49 13.04
N GLU A 16 5.39 0.58 13.46
CA GLU A 16 4.42 0.55 14.56
C GLU A 16 3.27 -0.44 14.25
N TYR A 17 2.64 -0.37 13.07
CA TYR A 17 1.52 -1.27 12.73
C TYR A 17 1.89 -2.75 12.61
N THR A 18 3.15 -3.06 12.33
CA THR A 18 3.64 -4.43 12.17
C THR A 18 4.11 -5.05 13.48
N THR A 19 4.51 -4.24 14.45
CA THR A 19 5.00 -4.70 15.77
C THR A 19 3.94 -4.59 16.88
N ASP A 20 2.97 -3.70 16.71
CA ASP A 20 1.88 -3.52 17.67
C ASP A 20 0.76 -4.54 17.43
N HIS A 21 0.63 -5.45 18.37
CA HIS A 21 -0.41 -6.50 18.36
C HIS A 21 -1.64 -6.12 19.19
N GLU A 22 -1.69 -4.93 19.77
CA GLU A 22 -2.78 -4.50 20.63
C GLU A 22 -4.00 -4.03 19.84
N ASN A 23 -5.18 -4.34 20.37
CA ASN A 23 -6.49 -3.83 19.93
C ASN A 23 -6.90 -4.17 18.48
N TRP A 24 -6.18 -5.07 17.80
CA TRP A 24 -6.60 -5.60 16.49
C TRP A 24 -7.75 -6.59 16.64
N LYS A 25 -8.87 -6.32 15.95
CA LYS A 25 -10.05 -7.18 15.92
C LYS A 25 -10.15 -7.88 14.57
N VAL A 26 -10.40 -9.19 14.58
CA VAL A 26 -10.67 -9.93 13.33
C VAL A 26 -12.01 -9.49 12.75
N VAL A 27 -12.01 -9.02 11.50
CA VAL A 27 -13.22 -8.64 10.75
C VAL A 27 -13.55 -9.60 9.62
N LYS A 28 -12.56 -10.36 9.15
CA LYS A 28 -12.76 -11.41 8.15
C LYS A 28 -11.71 -12.49 8.31
N LYS A 29 -12.12 -13.75 8.24
CA LYS A 29 -11.21 -14.90 8.26
C LYS A 29 -11.50 -15.79 7.05
N GLY A 30 -10.52 -15.94 6.18
CA GLY A 30 -10.51 -16.89 5.08
C GLY A 30 -9.65 -18.11 5.40
N LYS A 31 -9.43 -18.97 4.41
CA LYS A 31 -8.55 -20.14 4.54
C LYS A 31 -7.08 -19.73 4.72
N ASP A 32 -6.60 -18.84 3.86
CA ASP A 32 -5.17 -18.48 3.76
C ASP A 32 -4.89 -17.03 4.19
N VAL A 33 -5.92 -16.25 4.52
CA VAL A 33 -5.82 -14.83 4.89
C VAL A 33 -6.75 -14.49 6.05
N THR A 34 -6.26 -13.71 6.99
CA THR A 34 -7.04 -13.08 8.06
C THR A 34 -6.95 -11.57 7.94
N VAL A 35 -8.10 -10.89 8.04
CA VAL A 35 -8.19 -9.43 8.01
C VAL A 35 -8.60 -8.95 9.39
N TYR A 36 -7.80 -8.03 9.91
CA TYR A 36 -7.98 -7.34 11.17
C TYR A 36 -8.31 -5.87 10.93
N CYS A 37 -8.94 -5.24 11.91
CA CYS A 37 -9.03 -3.79 11.97
C CYS A 37 -8.83 -3.26 13.39
N ARG A 38 -8.48 -1.99 13.48
CA ARG A 38 -8.54 -1.19 14.70
C ARG A 38 -8.82 0.26 14.36
N SER A 39 -9.20 1.06 15.34
CA SER A 39 -9.40 2.50 15.14
C SER A 39 -8.12 3.15 14.60
N SER A 40 -8.25 3.96 13.55
CA SER A 40 -7.13 4.71 12.99
C SER A 40 -6.80 5.91 13.87
N THR A 41 -5.51 6.21 14.00
CA THR A 41 -5.04 7.48 14.60
C THR A 41 -4.98 8.61 13.59
N GLU A 42 -5.12 8.29 12.30
CA GLU A 42 -4.87 9.23 11.19
C GLU A 42 -6.16 9.83 10.62
N PHE A 43 -7.31 9.17 10.82
CA PHE A 43 -8.61 9.64 10.37
C PHE A 43 -9.75 8.99 11.15
N GLN A 44 -10.96 9.54 11.01
CA GLN A 44 -12.18 9.00 11.63
C GLN A 44 -12.63 7.71 10.92
N GLY A 45 -11.99 6.60 11.26
CA GLY A 45 -12.30 5.29 10.72
C GLY A 45 -11.39 4.21 11.28
N ASN A 46 -11.19 3.14 10.51
CA ASN A 46 -10.35 2.03 10.91
C ASN A 46 -9.17 1.88 9.96
N ILE A 47 -8.03 1.51 10.52
CA ILE A 47 -6.96 0.87 9.75
C ILE A 47 -7.27 -0.62 9.62
N TYR A 48 -6.98 -1.17 8.45
CA TYR A 48 -7.13 -2.59 8.15
C TYR A 48 -5.77 -3.22 7.91
N LYS A 49 -5.59 -4.44 8.42
CA LYS A 49 -4.40 -5.26 8.22
C LYS A 49 -4.82 -6.62 7.70
N ALA A 50 -4.26 -7.07 6.59
CA ALA A 50 -4.46 -8.41 6.07
C ALA A 50 -3.15 -9.20 6.20
N GLU A 51 -3.23 -10.40 6.77
CA GLU A 51 -2.09 -11.29 6.99
C GLU A 51 -2.39 -12.66 6.37
N GLY A 52 -1.39 -13.22 5.70
CA GLY A 52 -1.45 -14.55 5.10
C GLY A 52 -0.05 -15.07 4.81
N THR A 53 0.06 -16.38 4.65
CA THR A 53 1.32 -17.07 4.35
C THR A 53 1.32 -17.54 2.90
N VAL A 54 2.43 -17.30 2.20
CA VAL A 54 2.65 -17.78 0.83
C VAL A 54 3.89 -18.67 0.83
N ASP A 55 3.78 -19.85 0.23
CA ASP A 55 4.90 -20.78 0.07
C ASP A 55 5.86 -20.31 -1.05
N ALA A 56 6.58 -19.23 -0.77
CA ALA A 56 7.57 -18.62 -1.65
C ALA A 56 8.51 -17.70 -0.85
N LYS A 57 9.68 -17.40 -1.44
CA LYS A 57 10.61 -16.42 -0.87
C LYS A 57 10.00 -15.01 -0.88
N PRO A 58 10.28 -14.15 0.13
CA PRO A 58 9.76 -12.79 0.20
C PRO A 58 10.00 -11.97 -1.08
N GLU A 59 11.18 -12.08 -1.69
CA GLU A 59 11.50 -11.36 -2.94
C GLU A 59 10.58 -11.78 -4.07
N LYS A 60 10.26 -13.08 -4.16
CA LYS A 60 9.40 -13.60 -5.21
C LYS A 60 7.96 -13.15 -5.01
N VAL A 61 7.48 -13.11 -3.76
CA VAL A 61 6.14 -12.56 -3.45
C VAL A 61 6.11 -11.07 -3.75
N PHE A 62 7.18 -10.34 -3.42
CA PHE A 62 7.27 -8.90 -3.61
C PHE A 62 7.15 -8.48 -5.07
N GLU A 63 7.74 -9.22 -6.02
CA GLU A 63 7.55 -8.99 -7.47
C GLU A 63 6.07 -8.92 -7.89
N TYR A 64 5.18 -9.62 -7.20
CA TYR A 64 3.74 -9.62 -7.48
C TYR A 64 2.98 -8.47 -6.83
N VAL A 65 3.51 -7.85 -5.79
CA VAL A 65 2.81 -6.80 -5.03
C VAL A 65 3.45 -5.42 -5.16
N GLU A 66 4.67 -5.34 -5.69
CA GLU A 66 5.35 -4.09 -5.99
C GLU A 66 4.47 -3.21 -6.91
N PRO A 67 4.14 -1.97 -6.51
CA PRO A 67 3.34 -1.07 -7.32
C PRO A 67 4.20 -0.45 -8.41
N LYS A 68 4.42 -1.19 -9.50
CA LYS A 68 5.23 -0.75 -10.65
C LYS A 68 4.40 -0.80 -11.96
N PRO A 69 4.49 0.21 -12.84
CA PRO A 69 3.72 0.28 -14.10
C PRO A 69 3.82 -0.99 -14.95
N ASP A 70 5.05 -1.46 -15.20
CA ASP A 70 5.33 -2.67 -15.98
C ASP A 70 5.53 -3.93 -15.11
N GLY A 71 5.14 -3.84 -13.83
CA GLY A 71 5.28 -4.91 -12.86
C GLY A 71 4.28 -6.06 -13.07
N LEU A 72 4.34 -7.06 -12.19
CA LEU A 72 3.37 -8.15 -12.21
C LEU A 72 2.03 -7.73 -11.59
N ARG A 73 2.03 -6.79 -10.63
CA ARG A 73 0.81 -6.40 -9.90
C ARG A 73 -0.37 -6.01 -10.80
N PRO A 74 -0.23 -5.09 -11.77
CA PRO A 74 -1.36 -4.71 -12.64
C PRO A 74 -1.88 -5.86 -13.51
N LYS A 75 -1.11 -6.94 -13.69
CA LYS A 75 -1.49 -8.07 -14.54
C LYS A 75 -2.46 -9.04 -13.84
N TRP A 76 -2.47 -9.09 -12.51
CA TRP A 76 -3.29 -10.03 -11.75
C TRP A 76 -4.26 -9.36 -10.77
N ASP A 77 -3.91 -8.18 -10.24
CA ASP A 77 -4.74 -7.47 -9.28
C ASP A 77 -5.93 -6.81 -9.98
N LYS A 78 -7.09 -7.48 -9.97
CA LYS A 78 -8.32 -7.05 -10.64
C LYS A 78 -8.86 -5.70 -10.12
N ALA A 79 -8.40 -5.23 -8.97
CA ALA A 79 -8.77 -3.90 -8.47
C ALA A 79 -7.99 -2.78 -9.18
N ILE A 80 -6.79 -3.08 -9.68
CA ILE A 80 -5.89 -2.12 -10.31
C ILE A 80 -6.22 -1.98 -11.79
N LYS A 81 -6.40 -0.74 -12.23
CA LYS A 81 -6.63 -0.37 -13.62
C LYS A 81 -5.36 0.15 -14.29
N ALA A 82 -4.56 0.92 -13.57
CA ALA A 82 -3.30 1.48 -14.05
C ALA A 82 -2.39 1.83 -12.87
N VAL A 83 -1.08 1.78 -13.11
CA VAL A 83 -0.05 2.26 -12.20
C VAL A 83 0.92 3.09 -13.03
N ASP A 84 1.23 4.31 -12.59
CA ASP A 84 2.13 5.23 -13.27
C ASP A 84 3.18 5.75 -12.27
N THR A 85 4.42 5.92 -12.72
CA THR A 85 5.45 6.66 -11.96
C THR A 85 5.39 8.13 -12.39
N ILE A 86 4.99 9.01 -11.47
CA ILE A 86 4.88 10.45 -11.74
C ILE A 86 6.24 11.12 -11.58
N GLU A 87 6.97 10.74 -10.53
CA GLU A 87 8.30 11.28 -10.23
C GLU A 87 9.15 10.18 -9.61
N LYS A 88 10.35 9.99 -10.15
CA LYS A 88 11.37 9.16 -9.51
C LYS A 88 12.32 10.08 -8.75
N ILE A 89 12.34 9.97 -7.43
CA ILE A 89 13.13 10.84 -6.56
C ILE A 89 14.53 10.25 -6.39
N GLU A 90 14.60 8.98 -5.96
CA GLU A 90 15.84 8.22 -5.82
C GLU A 90 15.54 6.71 -5.94
N GLU A 91 16.53 5.86 -5.64
CA GLU A 91 16.31 4.42 -5.63
C GLU A 91 15.34 4.04 -4.49
N GLY A 92 14.26 3.35 -4.84
CA GLY A 92 13.25 2.92 -3.88
C GLY A 92 12.23 3.99 -3.49
N LEU A 93 12.47 5.29 -3.73
CA LEU A 93 11.57 6.39 -3.39
C LEU A 93 10.99 7.06 -4.65
N SER A 94 9.66 7.07 -4.79
CA SER A 94 8.99 7.64 -5.97
C SER A 94 7.57 8.11 -5.65
N VAL A 95 7.06 9.08 -6.41
CA VAL A 95 5.64 9.43 -6.41
C VAL A 95 4.94 8.57 -7.47
N MET A 96 3.97 7.80 -7.02
CA MET A 96 3.26 6.81 -7.82
C MET A 96 1.78 7.16 -7.89
N ARG A 97 1.20 7.05 -9.09
CA ARG A 97 -0.25 7.12 -9.27
C ARG A 97 -0.80 5.72 -9.46
N THR A 98 -1.82 5.36 -8.70
CA THR A 98 -2.54 4.08 -8.88
C THR A 98 -4.01 4.38 -9.16
N CYS A 99 -4.52 3.91 -10.29
CA CYS A 99 -5.95 3.99 -10.63
C CYS A 99 -6.62 2.65 -10.36
N THR A 100 -7.83 2.67 -9.79
CA THR A 100 -8.62 1.47 -9.50
C THR A 100 -9.87 1.38 -10.36
N HIS A 101 -10.36 0.16 -10.56
CA HIS A 101 -11.70 -0.09 -11.05
C HIS A 101 -12.75 0.24 -9.97
N SER A 102 -14.01 0.35 -10.38
CA SER A 102 -15.13 0.44 -9.43
C SER A 102 -15.20 -0.81 -8.55
N ALA A 103 -15.54 -0.63 -7.28
CA ALA A 103 -15.70 -1.72 -6.32
C ALA A 103 -17.16 -1.89 -5.87
N ALA A 104 -17.42 -2.95 -5.09
CA ALA A 104 -18.74 -3.25 -4.52
C ALA A 104 -19.87 -3.22 -5.55
N MET A 105 -19.69 -3.94 -6.66
CA MET A 105 -20.66 -4.00 -7.77
C MET A 105 -21.06 -2.62 -8.33
N GLY A 106 -20.13 -1.66 -8.33
CA GLY A 106 -20.33 -0.31 -8.86
C GLY A 106 -20.81 0.71 -7.85
N LEU A 107 -21.10 0.31 -6.60
CA LEU A 107 -21.47 1.24 -5.53
C LEU A 107 -20.32 2.18 -5.16
N ILE A 108 -19.08 1.73 -5.35
CA ILE A 108 -17.86 2.48 -5.08
C ILE A 108 -17.24 2.84 -6.44
N SER A 109 -17.30 4.11 -6.81
CA SER A 109 -16.72 4.65 -8.06
C SER A 109 -15.21 4.35 -8.23
N PRO A 110 -14.67 4.44 -9.45
CA PRO A 110 -13.21 4.40 -9.65
C PRO A 110 -12.49 5.49 -8.85
N ARG A 111 -11.30 5.18 -8.34
CA ARG A 111 -10.43 6.13 -7.64
C ARG A 111 -9.05 6.21 -8.28
N ASP A 112 -8.40 7.34 -8.11
CA ASP A 112 -6.95 7.44 -8.27
C ASP A 112 -6.31 7.77 -6.92
N PHE A 113 -5.13 7.23 -6.67
CA PHE A 113 -4.32 7.48 -5.48
C PHE A 113 -3.00 8.01 -5.96
N LEU A 114 -2.53 9.08 -5.34
CA LEU A 114 -1.24 9.69 -5.63
C LEU A 114 -0.42 9.62 -4.34
N ASP A 115 0.51 8.69 -4.29
CA ASP A 115 1.21 8.32 -3.08
C ASP A 115 2.72 8.48 -3.24
N LEU A 116 3.37 8.98 -2.20
CA LEU A 116 4.81 8.85 -2.04
C LEU A 116 5.09 7.43 -1.55
N CYS A 117 5.81 6.65 -2.35
CA CYS A 117 6.11 5.25 -2.09
C CYS A 117 7.61 5.09 -1.81
N LEU A 118 7.94 4.43 -0.70
CA LEU A 118 9.30 4.01 -0.34
C LEU A 118 9.39 2.49 -0.27
N THR A 119 10.36 1.91 -0.96
CA THR A 119 10.72 0.49 -0.83
C THR A 119 11.78 0.34 0.25
N VAL A 120 11.47 -0.43 1.28
CA VAL A 120 12.37 -0.71 2.42
C VAL A 120 12.74 -2.19 2.38
N LYS A 121 14.03 -2.49 2.37
CA LYS A 121 14.54 -3.86 2.40
C LYS A 121 15.45 -4.05 3.61
N ASN A 122 15.09 -5.01 4.44
CA ASN A 122 15.86 -5.45 5.60
C ASN A 122 16.25 -6.93 5.43
N GLU A 123 16.96 -7.50 6.39
CA GLU A 123 17.43 -8.89 6.33
C GLU A 123 16.30 -9.91 6.17
N ASN A 124 15.15 -9.65 6.81
CA ASN A 124 14.02 -10.59 6.87
C ASN A 124 12.76 -10.07 6.17
N SER A 125 12.80 -8.90 5.54
CA SER A 125 11.61 -8.33 4.92
C SER A 125 11.91 -7.42 3.75
N ILE A 126 10.92 -7.33 2.86
CA ILE A 126 10.84 -6.30 1.83
C ILE A 126 9.44 -5.70 1.86
N CYS A 127 9.37 -4.37 1.93
CA CYS A 127 8.13 -3.62 2.06
C CYS A 127 8.06 -2.50 1.03
N THR A 128 6.86 -2.19 0.57
CA THR A 128 6.53 -0.86 0.03
C THR A 128 5.68 -0.16 1.06
N VAL A 129 6.15 0.97 1.58
CA VAL A 129 5.37 1.86 2.44
C VAL A 129 4.95 3.08 1.64
N ALA A 130 3.75 3.59 1.89
CA ALA A 130 3.14 4.63 1.09
C ALA A 130 2.25 5.56 1.91
N GLY A 131 2.10 6.79 1.43
CA GLY A 131 1.16 7.77 1.97
C GLY A 131 0.88 8.85 0.94
N SER A 132 -0.34 9.37 0.95
CA SER A 132 -0.77 10.31 -0.08
C SER A 132 0.00 11.61 -0.05
N ILE A 133 0.27 12.13 -1.25
CA ILE A 133 0.98 13.38 -1.48
C ILE A 133 0.30 14.14 -2.62
N GLU A 134 0.47 15.46 -2.64
CA GLU A 134 0.09 16.30 -3.77
C GLU A 134 1.27 16.46 -4.73
N HIS A 135 0.99 16.51 -6.04
CA HIS A 135 2.01 16.76 -7.06
C HIS A 135 1.44 17.64 -8.18
N PRO A 136 2.12 18.72 -8.59
CA PRO A 136 1.60 19.64 -9.61
C PRO A 136 1.34 18.96 -10.96
N ASP A 137 2.18 17.99 -11.34
CA ASP A 137 2.04 17.25 -12.61
C ASP A 137 0.94 16.17 -12.58
N CYS A 138 0.27 15.98 -11.44
CA CYS A 138 -0.81 15.00 -11.30
C CYS A 138 -2.04 15.60 -10.59
N PRO A 139 -2.69 16.61 -11.19
CA PRO A 139 -3.89 17.22 -10.64
C PRO A 139 -5.05 16.22 -10.61
N VAL A 140 -6.11 16.55 -9.87
CA VAL A 140 -7.32 15.72 -9.79
C VAL A 140 -8.00 15.67 -11.17
N GLU A 141 -8.31 14.46 -11.63
CA GLU A 141 -9.01 14.24 -12.89
C GLU A 141 -10.50 13.94 -12.64
N PRO A 142 -11.45 14.58 -13.35
CA PRO A 142 -12.89 14.41 -13.10
C PRO A 142 -13.43 12.98 -13.19
N LYS A 143 -12.75 12.09 -13.93
CA LYS A 143 -13.15 10.68 -14.09
C LYS A 143 -12.85 9.80 -12.87
N TYR A 144 -12.06 10.30 -11.91
CA TYR A 144 -11.70 9.60 -10.69
C TYR A 144 -12.07 10.43 -9.46
N VAL A 145 -12.47 9.76 -8.40
CA VAL A 145 -12.44 10.36 -7.06
C VAL A 145 -11.02 10.19 -6.52
N ARG A 146 -10.32 11.29 -6.22
CA ARG A 146 -8.99 11.24 -5.58
C ARG A 146 -9.11 10.60 -4.20
N GLY A 147 -8.55 9.41 -4.07
CA GLY A 147 -8.43 8.72 -2.79
C GLY A 147 -7.29 9.29 -1.96
N THR A 148 -7.42 9.13 -0.64
CA THR A 148 -6.38 9.47 0.32
C THR A 148 -6.00 8.20 1.08
N ASN A 149 -4.75 7.79 0.91
CA ASN A 149 -4.09 6.81 1.73
C ASN A 149 -3.34 7.54 2.86
N HIS A 150 -3.80 7.36 4.08
CA HIS A 150 -2.97 7.56 5.26
C HIS A 150 -1.83 6.51 5.25
N PRO A 151 -0.78 6.64 6.10
CA PRO A 151 0.35 5.71 6.10
C PRO A 151 -0.10 4.25 5.98
N CYS A 152 0.29 3.62 4.88
CA CYS A 152 -0.09 2.26 4.52
C CYS A 152 1.09 1.54 3.86
N GLY A 153 0.94 0.26 3.58
CA GLY A 153 1.99 -0.49 2.90
C GLY A 153 1.69 -1.96 2.74
N ILE A 154 2.59 -2.64 2.05
CA ILE A 154 2.64 -4.08 1.94
C ILE A 154 4.03 -4.56 2.33
N CYS A 155 4.10 -5.59 3.16
CA CYS A 155 5.35 -6.15 3.64
C CYS A 155 5.35 -7.66 3.44
N CYS A 156 6.41 -8.16 2.82
CA CYS A 156 6.69 -9.58 2.70
C CYS A 156 7.75 -9.94 3.73
N PHE A 157 7.37 -10.68 4.77
CA PHE A 157 8.28 -11.14 5.81
C PHE A 157 8.71 -12.58 5.53
N ARG A 158 9.98 -12.88 5.79
CA ARG A 158 10.45 -14.25 5.94
C ARG A 158 9.85 -14.81 7.22
N ILE A 159 9.25 -15.99 7.11
CA ILE A 159 8.85 -16.80 8.27
C ILE A 159 9.81 -17.97 8.38
N ASP A 160 10.19 -18.30 9.60
CA ASP A 160 10.90 -19.54 9.86
C ASP A 160 9.92 -20.71 9.72
N GLY A 161 10.34 -21.73 8.96
CA GLY A 161 9.57 -22.95 8.72
C GLY A 161 9.82 -24.01 9.78
#